data_AF-A0A915CLD9-F1
#
_entry.id   AF-A0A915CLD9-F1
#
_cell.length_a   1.000
_cell.length_b   1.000
_cell.length_c   1.000
_cell.angle_alpha   90.00
_cell.angle_beta   90.00
_cell.angle_gamma   90.00
#
_symmetry.space_group_name_H-M   'P 1'
#
loop_
_entity.id
_entity.type
_entity.pdbx_description
1 polymer ?
#
loop_
_entity_poly.entity_id
_entity_poly.type
_entity_poly.pdbx_seq_one_letter_code
_entity_poly.pdbx_strand_id
1 'polypeptide(L)'
;MIVGSFMLQLRRNISFCTQLLKGHSKWQNIKATKGKTDMIKSQKMNFLLRKVKSAVERGGFDLKLNKELAGLQQQFRSECLSLDSFNSYLRKLKDKPEATHYFD
;
A
#
# COMPACT_ATOMS: atom_id res chain seq x y z
N MET A 1 -53.15 -0.78 -9.63
CA MET A 1 -52.45 -0.86 -8.34
C MET A 1 -51.56 -2.09 -8.34
N ILE A 2 -50.25 -1.84 -8.31
CA ILE A 2 -49.15 -2.61 -7.69
C ILE A 2 -49.26 -4.14 -7.71
N VAL A 3 -48.37 -4.78 -8.50
CA VAL A 3 -47.25 -5.60 -8.00
C VAL A 3 -46.26 -5.72 -9.18
N GLY A 4 -45.03 -5.23 -9.14
CA GLY A 4 -44.06 -5.32 -8.05
C GLY A 4 -42.97 -6.29 -8.48
N SER A 5 -41.90 -5.73 -9.06
CA SER A 5 -40.55 -6.28 -9.28
C SER A 5 -40.28 -7.74 -8.90
N PHE A 6 -39.81 -8.53 -9.86
CA PHE A 6 -38.85 -9.61 -9.59
C PHE A 6 -37.59 -9.38 -10.43
N MET A 7 -36.71 -8.52 -9.91
CA MET A 7 -35.30 -8.51 -10.31
C MET A 7 -34.76 -9.92 -10.04
N LEU A 8 -34.26 -10.57 -11.09
CA LEU A 8 -33.46 -11.79 -10.96
C LEU A 8 -32.22 -11.46 -10.13
N GLN A 9 -32.30 -11.74 -8.84
CA GLN A 9 -31.18 -11.63 -7.91
C GLN A 9 -30.15 -12.69 -8.31
N LEU A 10 -29.15 -12.30 -9.13
CA LEU A 10 -28.00 -13.12 -9.45
C LEU A 10 -27.20 -13.36 -8.15
N ARG A 11 -27.53 -14.41 -7.40
CA ARG A 11 -26.72 -14.82 -6.25
C ARG A 11 -25.40 -15.34 -6.78
N ARG A 12 -24.37 -14.49 -6.72
CA ARG A 12 -22.97 -14.90 -6.77
C ARG A 12 -22.76 -15.92 -5.65
N ASN A 13 -22.71 -17.21 -6.00
CA ASN A 13 -22.27 -18.26 -5.09
C ASN A 13 -20.81 -18.01 -4.75
N ILE A 14 -20.57 -17.30 -3.65
CA ILE A 14 -19.24 -17.18 -3.05
C ILE A 14 -18.99 -18.52 -2.36
N SER A 15 -18.22 -19.40 -3.01
CA SER A 15 -17.84 -20.68 -2.44
C SER A 15 -16.95 -20.47 -1.21
N PHE A 16 -17.47 -20.80 -0.04
CA PHE A 16 -16.74 -20.81 1.24
C PHE A 16 -15.90 -22.09 1.44
N CYS A 17 -15.62 -22.86 0.38
CA CYS A 17 -14.82 -24.09 0.46
C CYS A 17 -13.32 -23.87 0.15
N THR A 18 -12.78 -22.65 0.35
CA THR A 18 -11.33 -22.44 0.18
C THR A 18 -10.53 -22.78 1.44
N GLN A 19 -11.19 -22.85 2.60
CA GLN A 19 -10.51 -23.14 3.88
C GLN A 19 -10.34 -24.63 4.15
N LEU A 20 -11.30 -25.47 3.74
CA LEU A 20 -11.29 -26.92 3.98
C LEU A 20 -10.31 -27.69 3.07
N LEU A 21 -9.96 -27.11 1.93
CA LEU A 21 -9.00 -27.69 0.97
C LEU A 21 -7.60 -27.04 1.06
N LYS A 22 -7.30 -26.33 2.16
CA LYS A 22 -5.94 -25.81 2.40
C LYS A 22 -5.00 -26.98 2.61
N GLY A 23 -4.02 -27.14 1.73
CA GLY A 23 -2.96 -28.14 1.89
C GLY A 23 -2.77 -29.08 0.70
N HIS A 24 -3.74 -29.21 -0.22
CA HIS A 24 -3.72 -30.25 -1.26
C HIS A 24 -2.63 -30.10 -2.33
N SER A 25 -2.14 -28.88 -2.57
CA SER A 25 -1.01 -28.65 -3.48
C SER A 25 0.08 -27.84 -2.82
N LYS A 26 1.32 -28.34 -2.90
CA LYS A 26 2.54 -27.63 -2.51
C LYS A 26 2.54 -26.18 -3.04
N TRP A 27 2.12 -25.99 -4.29
CA TRP A 27 2.10 -24.67 -4.93
C TRP A 27 1.07 -23.73 -4.30
N GLN A 28 -0.12 -24.23 -3.92
CA GLN A 28 -1.13 -23.41 -3.25
C GLN A 28 -0.64 -22.91 -1.89
N ASN A 29 0.06 -23.77 -1.13
CA ASN A 29 0.63 -23.39 0.17
C ASN A 29 1.77 -22.38 0.02
N ILE A 30 2.66 -22.57 -0.96
CA ILE A 30 3.73 -21.60 -1.28
C ILE A 30 3.12 -20.26 -1.68
N LYS A 31 2.12 -20.27 -2.58
CA LYS A 31 1.43 -19.05 -3.03
C LYS A 31 0.73 -18.33 -1.87
N ALA A 32 0.04 -19.07 -1.01
CA ALA A 32 -0.65 -18.48 0.14
C ALA A 32 0.34 -17.85 1.14
N THR A 33 1.46 -18.52 1.41
CA THR A 33 2.51 -18.01 2.30
C THR A 33 3.16 -16.77 1.71
N LYS A 34 3.56 -16.83 0.43
CA LYS A 34 4.15 -15.69 -0.28
C LYS A 34 3.19 -14.51 -0.32
N GLY A 35 1.91 -14.73 -0.65
CA GLY A 35 0.91 -13.67 -0.71
C GLY A 35 0.74 -12.94 0.63
N LYS A 36 0.79 -13.65 1.77
CA LYS A 36 0.77 -13.03 3.10
C LYS A 36 2.01 -12.16 3.33
N THR A 37 3.20 -12.68 3.02
CA THR A 37 4.46 -11.94 3.17
C THR A 37 4.50 -10.71 2.27
N ASP A 38 4.09 -10.85 1.01
CA ASP A 38 4.05 -9.76 0.03
C ASP A 38 3.06 -8.66 0.46
N MET A 39 1.91 -9.04 1.01
CA MET A 39 0.93 -8.09 1.57
C MET A 39 1.53 -7.29 2.74
N ILE A 40 2.19 -7.97 3.69
CA ILE A 40 2.84 -7.30 4.82
C ILE A 40 3.93 -6.36 4.32
N LYS A 41 4.75 -6.78 3.35
CA LYS A 41 5.79 -5.95 2.74
C LYS A 41 5.19 -4.70 2.09
N SER A 42 4.10 -4.84 1.36
CA SER A 42 3.39 -3.71 0.73
C SER A 42 2.83 -2.74 1.77
N GLN A 43 2.23 -3.25 2.85
CA GLN A 43 1.71 -2.40 3.92
C GLN A 43 2.81 -1.61 4.62
N LYS A 44 3.95 -2.25 4.95
CA LYS A 44 5.12 -1.58 5.53
C LYS A 44 5.68 -0.50 4.60
N MET A 45 5.83 -0.80 3.32
CA MET A 45 6.27 0.18 2.32
C MET A 45 5.35 1.41 2.30
N ASN A 46 4.03 1.21 2.23
CA ASN A 46 3.08 2.32 2.25
C ASN A 46 3.15 3.13 3.54
N PHE A 47 3.32 2.46 4.69
CA PHE A 47 3.48 3.12 5.97
C PHE A 47 4.74 4.00 6.02
N LEU A 48 5.88 3.48 5.55
CA LEU A 48 7.12 4.25 5.47
C LEU A 48 7.01 5.42 4.48
N LEU A 49 6.36 5.23 3.32
CA LEU A 49 6.11 6.32 2.37
C LEU A 49 5.26 7.46 2.98
N ARG A 50 4.24 7.11 3.78
CA ARG A 50 3.45 8.11 4.50
C ARG A 50 4.28 8.87 5.53
N LYS A 51 5.20 8.18 6.24
CA LYS A 51 6.16 8.84 7.13
C LYS A 51 7.10 9.77 6.37
N VAL A 52 7.56 9.36 5.18
CA VAL A 52 8.41 10.20 4.31
C VAL A 52 7.68 11.49 3.95
N LYS A 53 6.41 11.41 3.53
CA LYS A 53 5.61 12.61 3.27
C LYS A 53 5.57 13.55 4.47
N SER A 54 5.26 13.02 5.66
CA SER A 54 5.19 13.84 6.87
C SER A 54 6.55 14.42 7.29
N ALA A 55 7.64 13.67 7.13
CA ALA A 55 8.99 14.15 7.42
C ALA A 55 9.41 15.27 6.44
N VAL A 56 9.04 15.15 5.17
CA VAL A 56 9.28 16.16 4.13
C VAL A 56 8.50 17.44 4.42
N GLU A 57 7.23 17.34 4.82
CA GLU A 57 6.40 18.50 5.20
C GLU A 57 6.99 19.29 6.39
N ARG A 58 7.67 18.60 7.32
CA ARG A 58 8.27 19.23 8.52
C ARG A 58 9.65 19.82 8.28
N GLY A 59 10.51 19.10 7.55
CA GLY A 59 11.95 19.39 7.46
C GLY A 59 12.48 19.61 6.05
N GLY A 60 11.60 19.64 5.04
CA GLY A 60 11.98 19.80 3.65
C GLY A 60 12.55 18.52 3.02
N PHE A 61 12.96 18.66 1.75
CA PHE A 61 13.37 17.56 0.88
C PHE A 61 14.87 17.21 0.99
N ASP A 62 15.67 18.02 1.70
CA ASP A 62 17.11 17.83 1.81
C ASP A 62 17.49 16.77 2.83
N LEU A 63 18.05 15.65 2.34
CA LEU A 63 18.52 14.52 3.16
C LEU A 63 19.61 14.90 4.17
N LYS A 64 20.43 15.93 3.89
CA LYS A 64 21.50 16.38 4.79
C LYS A 64 20.98 17.21 5.96
N LEU A 65 19.92 17.98 5.73
CA LEU A 65 19.33 18.86 6.73
C LEU A 65 18.28 18.11 7.56
N ASN A 66 17.51 17.22 6.91
CA ASN A 66 16.45 16.46 7.53
C ASN A 66 16.94 15.07 8.00
N LYS A 67 17.37 15.00 9.27
CA LYS A 67 17.81 13.74 9.90
C LYS A 67 16.72 12.67 9.95
N GLU A 68 15.45 13.07 10.08
CA GLU A 68 14.31 12.12 10.05
C GLU A 68 14.20 11.45 8.67
N LEU A 69 14.33 12.22 7.60
CA LEU A 69 14.29 11.71 6.23
C LEU A 69 15.47 10.77 5.93
N ALA A 70 16.68 11.12 6.39
CA ALA A 70 17.85 10.24 6.28
C ALA A 70 17.66 8.92 7.04
N GLY A 71 17.07 8.97 8.23
CA GLY A 71 16.70 7.79 9.01
C GLY A 71 15.70 6.90 8.27
N LEU A 72 14.70 7.48 7.63
CA LEU A 72 13.73 6.73 6.82
C LEU A 72 14.39 6.08 5.59
N GLN A 73 15.33 6.75 4.93
CA GLN A 73 16.09 6.15 3.82
C GLN A 73 16.88 4.90 4.29
N GLN A 74 17.47 4.95 5.48
CA GLN A 74 18.16 3.81 6.07
C GLN A 74 17.20 2.67 6.46
N GLN A 75 16.00 2.99 6.93
CA GLN A 75 14.95 1.99 7.18
C GLN A 75 14.53 1.29 5.88
N PHE A 76 14.39 2.03 4.77
CA PHE A 76 14.13 1.43 3.45
C PHE A 76 15.20 0.42 3.04
N ARG A 77 16.48 0.72 3.28
CA ARG A 77 17.58 -0.24 3.04
C ARG A 77 17.46 -1.48 3.94
N SER A 78 17.19 -1.26 5.21
CA SER A 78 17.11 -2.32 6.23
C SER A 78 15.95 -3.30 5.97
N GLU A 79 14.84 -2.81 5.43
CA GLU A 79 13.67 -3.63 5.06
C GLU A 79 13.76 -4.26 3.66
N CYS A 80 14.92 -4.17 2.99
CA CYS A 80 15.11 -4.60 1.59
C CYS A 80 14.02 -4.04 0.65
N LEU A 81 13.65 -2.77 0.87
CA LEU A 81 12.76 -2.00 0.02
C LEU A 81 13.57 -1.23 -1.02
N SER A 82 12.97 -0.98 -2.19
CA SER A 82 13.68 -0.32 -3.28
C SER A 82 13.89 1.17 -2.99
N LEU A 83 15.15 1.60 -3.03
CA LEU A 83 15.51 3.02 -2.95
C LEU A 83 15.04 3.82 -4.16
N ASP A 84 14.89 3.16 -5.31
CA ASP A 84 14.31 3.78 -6.50
C ASP A 84 12.87 4.25 -6.22
N SER A 85 12.08 3.42 -5.53
CA SER A 85 10.71 3.78 -5.14
C SER A 85 10.67 4.96 -4.18
N PHE A 86 11.63 5.03 -3.25
CA PHE A 86 11.79 6.17 -2.35
C PHE A 86 12.14 7.47 -3.11
N ASN A 87 13.16 7.43 -3.99
CA ASN A 87 13.58 8.60 -4.76
C ASN A 87 12.50 9.05 -5.75
N SER A 88 11.83 8.11 -6.42
CA SER A 88 10.69 8.37 -7.30
C SER A 88 9.54 9.02 -6.54
N TYR A 89 9.28 8.61 -5.30
CA TYR A 89 8.26 9.21 -4.45
C TYR A 89 8.63 10.64 -4.02
N LEU A 90 9.89 10.88 -3.63
CA LEU A 90 10.37 12.23 -3.32
C LEU A 90 10.25 13.17 -4.53
N ARG A 91 10.58 12.69 -5.73
CA ARG A 91 10.41 13.48 -6.96
C ARG A 91 8.94 13.84 -7.18
N LYS A 92 8.01 12.88 -7.02
CA LYS A 92 6.56 13.13 -7.11
C LYS A 92 6.07 14.18 -6.12
N LEU A 93 6.57 14.14 -4.89
CA LEU A 93 6.24 15.14 -3.87
C LEU A 93 6.77 16.54 -4.20
N LYS A 94 7.92 16.63 -4.90
CA LYS A 94 8.47 17.89 -5.38
C LYS A 94 7.67 18.47 -6.56
N ASP A 95 7.27 17.61 -7.51
CA ASP A 95 6.52 18.01 -8.71
C ASP A 95 5.06 18.40 -8.42
N LYS A 96 4.46 17.87 -7.34
CA LYS A 96 3.09 18.19 -6.91
C LYS A 96 3.08 18.76 -5.48
N PRO A 97 3.31 20.07 -5.30
CA PRO A 97 2.93 20.73 -4.06
C PRO A 97 1.39 20.82 -4.01
N GLU A 98 0.72 19.74 -3.59
CA GLU A 98 -0.74 19.75 -3.43
C GLU A 98 -1.15 20.72 -2.31
N ALA A 99 -1.46 21.94 -2.72
CA ALA A 99 -2.29 22.89 -1.99
C ALA A 99 -3.36 23.41 -2.95
N THR A 100 -4.28 22.55 -3.38
CA THR A 100 -5.53 23.00 -4.00
C THR A 100 -6.46 23.50 -2.90
N HIS A 101 -6.23 24.73 -2.45
CA HIS A 101 -7.18 25.45 -1.61
C HIS A 101 -8.30 25.99 -2.51
N TYR A 102 -9.47 25.34 -2.47
CA TYR A 102 -10.71 25.95 -2.93
C TYR A 102 -11.16 26.93 -1.84
N PHE A 103 -11.13 28.22 -2.15
CA PHE A 103 -11.88 29.24 -1.41
C PHE A 103 -13.30 29.25 -1.99
N ASP A 104 -14.29 28.95 -1.14
CA ASP A 104 -15.71 29.25 -1.40
C ASP A 104 -15.99 30.71 -1.02
#